data_AF-A0AA39NFB7-F1
#
_entry.id   AF-A0AA39NFB7-F1
#
_cell.length_a   1.000
_cell.length_b   1.000
_cell.length_c   1.000
_cell.angle_alpha   90.00
_cell.angle_beta   90.00
_cell.angle_gamma   90.00
#
_symmetry.space_group_name_H-M   'P 1'
#
loop_
_entity.id
_entity.type
_entity.pdbx_description
1 polymer ?
#
loop_
_entity_poly.entity_id
_entity_poly.type
_entity_poly.pdbx_seq_one_letter_code
_entity_poly.pdbx_strand_id
1 'polypeptide(L)'
;MDFSSLSSAEQVHMNKVIEKKQMQDFLRMYASIVERCFNTCCNDFTSKALSSKEDQCVMNCTEKFLKHAERVGTRFAELNAEAMNAGQNQNPS
;
A
#
# COMPACT_ATOMS: atom_id res chain seq x y z
N MET A 1 13.93 2.57 -7.36
CA MET A 1 14.87 3.52 -6.74
C MET A 1 16.26 3.05 -7.09
N ASP A 2 17.00 3.81 -7.89
CA ASP A 2 18.35 3.46 -8.30
C ASP A 2 19.36 4.00 -7.28
N PHE A 3 20.12 3.11 -6.65
CA PHE A 3 21.13 3.43 -5.64
C PHE A 3 22.55 3.18 -6.13
N SER A 4 22.73 2.97 -7.43
CA SER A 4 24.03 2.69 -8.06
C SER A 4 25.05 3.82 -7.92
N SER A 5 24.61 5.03 -7.57
CA SER A 5 25.47 6.19 -7.31
C SER A 5 26.02 6.30 -5.88
N LEU A 6 25.59 5.43 -4.96
CA LEU A 6 26.02 5.44 -3.55
C LEU A 6 27.27 4.58 -3.32
N SER A 7 28.04 4.88 -2.27
CA SER A 7 29.11 3.98 -1.83
C SER A 7 28.54 2.64 -1.35
N SER A 8 29.37 1.59 -1.37
CA SER A 8 28.97 0.25 -0.93
C SER A 8 28.45 0.22 0.52
N ALA A 9 29.03 1.03 1.41
CA ALA A 9 28.56 1.16 2.79
C ALA A 9 27.19 1.84 2.88
N GLU A 10 26.94 2.87 2.07
CA GLU A 10 25.65 3.57 2.00
C GLU A 10 24.56 2.69 1.38
N GLN A 11 24.88 1.88 0.37
CA GLN A 11 23.93 0.96 -0.23
C GLN A 11 23.42 -0.08 0.78
N VAL A 12 24.32 -0.64 1.61
CA VAL A 12 23.94 -1.57 2.69
C VAL A 12 23.08 -0.88 3.74
N HIS A 13 23.41 0.35 4.13
CA HIS A 13 22.59 1.12 5.06
C HIS A 13 21.19 1.39 4.48
N MET A 14 21.12 1.80 3.21
CA MET A 14 19.86 2.09 2.53
C MET A 14 18.96 0.86 2.42
N ASN A 15 19.50 -0.31 2.08
CA ASN A 15 18.72 -1.54 2.04
C ASN A 15 18.04 -1.85 3.39
N LYS A 16 18.75 -1.68 4.51
CA LYS A 16 18.18 -1.85 5.85
C LYS A 16 17.05 -0.85 6.14
N VAL A 17 17.21 0.40 5.70
CA VAL A 17 16.18 1.43 5.84
C VAL A 17 14.93 1.07 5.02
N ILE A 18 15.11 0.55 3.81
CA ILE A 18 14.02 0.14 2.91
C ILE A 18 13.24 -1.02 3.53
N GLU A 19 13.92 -2.07 4.00
CA GLU A 19 13.28 -3.23 4.64
C GLU A 19 12.46 -2.79 5.87
N LYS A 20 13.05 -1.94 6.72
CA LYS A 20 12.35 -1.38 7.88
C LYS A 20 11.10 -0.59 7.46
N LYS A 21 11.21 0.22 6.39
CA LYS A 21 10.09 1.00 5.88
C LYS A 21 8.98 0.11 5.31
N GLN A 22 9.34 -0.93 4.56
CA GLN A 22 8.36 -1.91 4.04
C GLN A 22 7.54 -2.54 5.17
N MET A 23 8.19 -2.95 6.27
CA MET A 23 7.50 -3.49 7.45
C MET A 23 6.55 -2.46 8.08
N GLN A 24 7.00 -1.21 8.23
CA GLN A 24 6.16 -0.14 8.78
C GLN A 24 4.94 0.17 7.90
N ASP A 25 5.14 0.21 6.58
CA ASP A 25 4.08 0.48 5.62
C ASP A 25 3.07 -0.68 5.58
N PHE A 26 3.53 -1.93 5.73
CA PHE A 26 2.66 -3.09 5.90
C PHE A 26 1.77 -2.99 7.14
N LEU A 27 2.33 -2.64 8.30
CA LEU A 27 1.56 -2.49 9.54
C LEU A 27 0.54 -1.35 9.44
N ARG A 28 0.89 -0.24 8.77
CA ARG A 28 -0.04 0.86 8.49
C ARG A 28 -1.18 0.41 7.58
N MET A 29 -0.88 -0.34 6.53
CA MET A 29 -1.90 -0.92 5.65
C MET A 29 -2.84 -1.83 6.42
N TYR A 30 -2.30 -2.73 7.26
CA TYR A 30 -3.10 -3.60 8.11
C TYR A 30 -4.06 -2.82 9.02
N ALA A 31 -3.54 -1.82 9.75
CA ALA A 31 -4.37 -0.98 10.62
C ALA A 31 -5.47 -0.23 9.85
N SER A 32 -5.14 0.29 8.66
CA SER A 32 -6.11 0.97 7.79
C SER A 32 -7.22 0.05 7.28
N ILE A 33 -6.90 -1.21 6.93
CA ILE A 33 -7.90 -2.22 6.54
C ILE A 33 -8.84 -2.52 7.70
N VAL A 34 -8.28 -2.76 8.89
CA VAL A 34 -9.07 -3.06 10.09
C VAL A 34 -10.05 -1.93 10.38
N GLU A 35 -9.58 -0.69 10.44
CA GLU A 35 -10.42 0.48 10.68
C GLU A 35 -11.51 0.65 9.61
N ARG A 36 -11.13 0.56 8.33
CA ARG A 36 -12.08 0.71 7.22
C ARG A 36 -13.17 -0.36 7.26
N CYS A 37 -12.79 -1.63 7.41
CA CYS A 37 -13.76 -2.72 7.37
C CYS A 37 -14.65 -2.73 8.61
N PHE A 38 -14.11 -2.36 9.78
CA PHE A 38 -14.92 -2.14 10.97
C PHE A 38 -15.97 -1.05 10.74
N ASN A 39 -15.56 0.15 10.31
CA ASN A 39 -16.47 1.28 10.07
C ASN A 39 -17.50 1.04 8.95
N THR A 40 -17.20 0.13 8.01
CA THR A 40 -18.10 -0.18 6.89
C THR A 40 -19.09 -1.29 7.23
N CYS A 41 -18.61 -2.33 7.92
CA CYS A 41 -19.35 -3.58 8.06
C CYS A 41 -19.98 -3.75 9.44
N CYS A 42 -19.31 -3.34 10.51
CA CYS A 42 -19.79 -3.55 11.88
C CYS A 42 -20.76 -2.43 12.27
N ASN A 43 -22.06 -2.70 12.13
CA ASN A 43 -23.11 -1.70 12.32
C ASN A 43 -24.23 -2.15 13.26
N ASP A 44 -24.22 -3.40 13.71
CA ASP A 44 -25.11 -3.91 14.74
C ASP A 44 -24.35 -4.04 16.08
N PHE A 45 -24.78 -3.25 17.08
CA PHE A 45 -24.16 -3.22 18.40
C PHE A 45 -25.04 -3.86 19.48
N THR A 46 -25.94 -4.76 19.10
CA THR A 46 -26.79 -5.52 20.05
C THR A 46 -26.10 -6.75 20.63
N SER A 47 -24.95 -7.16 20.08
CA SER A 47 -24.17 -8.34 20.48
C SER A 47 -22.67 -8.00 20.62
N LYS A 48 -21.94 -8.83 21.37
CA LYS A 48 -20.46 -8.78 21.46
C LYS A 48 -19.77 -9.53 20.33
N ALA A 49 -20.50 -10.35 19.58
CA ALA A 49 -19.99 -11.15 18.47
C ALA A 49 -20.58 -10.61 17.15
N LEU A 50 -19.78 -10.68 16.08
CA LEU A 50 -20.23 -10.35 14.74
C LEU A 50 -21.36 -11.30 14.31
N SER A 51 -22.33 -10.75 13.60
CA SER A 51 -23.31 -11.56 12.89
C SER A 51 -22.68 -12.18 11.63
N SER A 52 -23.29 -13.26 11.10
CA SER A 52 -22.81 -13.89 9.86
C SER A 52 -22.81 -12.93 8.66
N LYS A 53 -23.67 -11.90 8.67
CA LYS A 53 -23.69 -10.85 7.64
C LYS A 53 -22.48 -9.92 7.76
N GLU A 54 -22.11 -9.52 8.97
CA GLU A 54 -20.94 -8.68 9.23
C GLU A 54 -19.65 -9.43 8.93
N ASP A 55 -19.55 -10.71 9.31
CA ASP A 55 -18.41 -11.57 8.98
C ASP A 55 -18.19 -11.64 7.46
N GLN A 56 -19.25 -11.93 6.69
CA GLN A 56 -19.17 -11.97 5.23
C GLN A 56 -18.78 -10.60 4.64
N CYS A 57 -19.30 -9.51 5.21
CA CYS A 57 -18.94 -8.15 4.80
C CYS A 57 -17.45 -7.86 5.04
N VAL A 58 -16.90 -8.19 6.21
CA VAL A 58 -15.49 -7.98 6.55
C VAL A 58 -14.57 -8.77 5.62
N MET A 59 -14.93 -10.02 5.30
CA MET A 59 -14.19 -10.83 4.33
C MET A 59 -14.15 -10.17 2.95
N ASN A 60 -15.32 -9.76 2.45
CA ASN A 60 -15.43 -9.09 1.15
C ASN A 60 -14.72 -7.73 1.13
N CYS A 61 -14.81 -6.96 2.21
CA CYS A 61 -14.15 -5.67 2.38
C CYS A 61 -12.63 -5.82 2.30
N THR A 62 -12.08 -6.79 3.02
CA THR A 62 -10.64 -7.08 3.06
C THR A 62 -10.13 -7.49 1.67
N GLU A 63 -10.79 -8.46 1.03
CA GLU A 63 -10.41 -8.92 -0.31
C GLU A 63 -10.49 -7.78 -1.34
N LYS A 64 -11.58 -7.02 -1.32
CA LYS A 64 -11.78 -5.90 -2.23
C LYS A 64 -10.72 -4.81 -2.03
N PHE A 65 -10.37 -4.50 -0.78
CA PHE A 65 -9.34 -3.51 -0.49
C PHE A 65 -7.97 -3.94 -1.01
N LEU A 66 -7.56 -5.19 -0.77
CA LEU A 66 -6.26 -5.69 -1.22
C LEU A 66 -6.15 -5.67 -2.75
N LYS A 67 -7.16 -6.18 -3.46
CA LYS A 67 -7.21 -6.12 -4.94
C LYS A 67 -7.21 -4.68 -5.45
N HIS A 68 -7.89 -3.77 -4.75
CA HIS A 68 -7.89 -2.36 -5.09
C HIS A 68 -6.51 -1.73 -4.89
N ALA A 69 -5.86 -1.99 -3.75
CA ALA A 69 -4.53 -1.46 -3.43
C ALA A 69 -3.48 -1.94 -4.45
N GLU A 70 -3.52 -3.22 -4.82
CA GLU A 70 -2.67 -3.78 -5.89
C GLU A 70 -2.88 -3.04 -7.22
N ARG A 71 -4.14 -2.91 -7.66
CA ARG A 71 -4.46 -2.22 -8.91
C ARG A 71 -4.03 -0.76 -8.92
N VAL A 72 -4.24 -0.04 -7.81
CA VAL A 72 -3.78 1.34 -7.65
C VAL A 72 -2.26 1.40 -7.70
N GLY A 73 -1.57 0.47 -7.04
CA GLY A 73 -0.11 0.37 -7.07
C GLY A 73 0.43 0.19 -8.48
N THR A 74 -0.14 -0.72 -9.27
CA THR A 74 0.24 -0.93 -10.68
C THR A 74 0.05 0.33 -11.52
N ARG A 75 -1.12 0.98 -11.41
CA ARG A 75 -1.40 2.22 -12.16
C ARG A 75 -0.49 3.37 -11.74
N PHE A 76 -0.20 3.48 -10.45
CA PHE A 76 0.74 4.47 -9.95
C PHE A 76 2.14 4.28 -10.52
N ALA A 77 2.63 3.03 -10.58
CA ALA A 77 3.93 2.72 -11.16
C ALA A 77 4.01 3.07 -12.66
N GLU A 78 2.96 2.75 -13.43
CA GLU A 78 2.83 3.11 -14.85
C GLU A 78 2.94 4.64 -15.04
N LEU A 79 2.10 5.40 -14.34
CA LEU A 79 2.07 6.87 -14.45
C LEU A 79 3.37 7.53 -13.97
N ASN A 80 4.00 6.99 -12.92
CA ASN A 80 5.26 7.51 -12.44
C ASN A 80 6.39 7.28 -13.46
N ALA A 81 6.40 6.12 -14.14
CA ALA A 81 7.35 5.87 -15.22
C ALA A 81 7.12 6.80 -16.42
N GLU A 82 5.86 7.04 -16.82
CA GLU A 82 5.52 8.01 -17.87
C GLU A 82 6.00 9.42 -17.53
N ALA A 83 5.76 9.88 -16.30
CA ALA A 83 6.19 11.20 -15.84
C ALA A 83 7.72 11.36 -15.86
N MET A 84 8.47 10.33 -15.48
CA MET A 84 9.94 10.33 -15.56
C MET A 84 10.44 10.43 -17.01
N ASN A 85 9.80 9.72 -17.95
CA ASN A 85 10.14 9.80 -19.38
C ASN A 85 9.78 11.17 -19.98
N ALA A 86 8.65 11.75 -19.58
CA ALA A 86 8.24 13.09 -20.04
C ALA A 86 9.22 14.19 -19.59
N GLY A 87 9.80 14.07 -18.39
CA GLY A 87 10.82 14.99 -17.88
C GLY A 87 12.15 14.94 -18.64
N GLN A 88 12.48 13.81 -19.29
CA GLN A 88 13.70 13.69 -20.12
C GLN A 88 13.55 14.32 -21.51
N ASN A 89 12.32 14.44 -22.04
CA ASN A 89 12.05 15.01 -23.36
C ASN A 89 11.89 16.54 -23.39
N GLN A 90 11.97 17.24 -22.25
CA GLN A 90 11.84 18.71 -22.18
C GLN A 90 13.17 19.49 -22.22
N ASN A 91 14.30 18.83 -22.48
CA ASN A 91 15.57 19.54 -22.71
C ASN A 91 16.14 19.19 -24.10
N PRO A 92 15.66 19.78 -25.19
CA PRO A 92 16.40 19.77 -26.44
C PRO A 92 17.59 20.71 -26.25
N SER A 93 18.80 20.17 -26.22
CA SER A 93 19.99 20.94 -26.59
C SER A 93 19.93 21.25 -28.08
#